data_AF-A0A2W0ASH0-F1
#
_entry.id   AF-A0A2W0ASH0-F1
#
_cell.length_a   1.000
_cell.length_b   1.000
_cell.length_c   1.000
_cell.angle_alpha   90.00
_cell.angle_beta   90.00
_cell.angle_gamma   90.00
#
_symmetry.space_group_name_H-M   'P 1'
#
loop_
_entity.id
_entity.type
_entity.pdbx_description
1 polymer ?
#
loop_
_entity_poly.entity_id
_entity_poly.type
_entity_poly.pdbx_seq_one_letter_code
_entity_poly.pdbx_strand_id
1 'polypeptide(L)'
;MKPILLILLCPLLSLTAFGQASQGQNCPIVSQRAAVNATSNGDNTIIASDASKRIFVWQFFLVNSHASQDENITLKEGSTSISGAYLLKAGGGSHTAICTGTPWAIVPKGSAFILNESAAGSIQGTVYYTLEY
;
A
#
# COMPACT_ATOMS: atom_id res chain seq x y z
N MET A 1 30.31 -37.08 54.43
CA MET A 1 30.98 -37.05 53.12
C MET A 1 30.53 -35.79 52.38
N LYS A 2 31.51 -34.97 51.97
CA LYS A 2 31.38 -33.67 51.28
C LYS A 2 31.28 -33.93 49.74
N PRO A 3 31.06 -32.91 48.91
CA PRO A 3 29.83 -32.44 48.25
C PRO A 3 29.80 -32.79 46.74
N ILE A 4 28.82 -32.32 45.95
CA ILE A 4 29.10 -31.86 44.57
C ILE A 4 28.07 -30.79 44.15
N LEU A 5 28.63 -29.59 44.03
CA LEU A 5 28.09 -28.41 43.39
C LEU A 5 28.28 -28.60 41.87
N LEU A 6 27.20 -28.76 41.11
CA LEU A 6 27.28 -28.83 39.65
C LEU A 6 27.25 -27.40 39.08
N ILE A 7 28.43 -26.94 38.67
CA ILE A 7 28.72 -25.66 38.06
C ILE A 7 28.16 -25.61 36.63
N LEU A 8 27.62 -24.44 36.28
CA LEU A 8 27.35 -23.90 34.95
C LEU A 8 28.22 -24.50 33.82
N LEU A 9 27.56 -24.94 32.75
CA LEU A 9 28.10 -24.92 31.39
C LEU A 9 26.94 -24.57 30.44
N CYS A 10 26.76 -23.26 30.25
CA CYS A 10 26.00 -22.72 29.13
C CYS A 10 27.01 -22.43 28.00
N PRO A 11 27.16 -23.30 26.98
CA PRO A 11 27.75 -22.86 25.74
C PRO A 11 26.68 -22.09 24.97
N LEU A 12 26.70 -20.78 25.19
CA LEU A 12 26.55 -19.74 24.18
C LEU A 12 26.25 -20.31 22.78
N LEU A 13 24.99 -20.66 22.51
CA LEU A 13 24.54 -20.91 21.15
C LEU A 13 24.49 -19.53 20.50
N SER A 14 25.59 -19.20 19.84
CA SER A 14 25.75 -17.98 19.04
C SER A 14 24.56 -17.85 18.09
N LEU A 15 23.66 -16.94 18.46
CA LEU A 15 22.65 -16.39 17.60
C LEU A 15 23.38 -15.66 16.48
N THR A 16 23.69 -16.36 15.39
CA THR A 16 24.06 -15.72 14.13
C THR A 16 22.79 -15.13 13.55
N ALA A 17 22.47 -13.94 14.02
CA ALA A 17 21.66 -13.01 13.28
C ALA A 17 22.36 -12.76 11.93
N PHE A 18 21.73 -13.16 10.84
CA PHE A 18 21.52 -12.23 9.74
C PHE A 18 20.09 -12.45 9.27
N GLY A 19 19.24 -11.47 9.58
CA GLY A 19 18.01 -11.30 8.85
C GLY A 19 18.37 -11.21 7.37
N GLN A 20 18.01 -12.23 6.61
CA GLN A 20 17.75 -12.02 5.21
C GLN A 20 16.49 -11.16 5.18
N ALA A 21 16.67 -9.83 5.20
CA ALA A 21 15.77 -8.97 4.45
C ALA A 21 15.69 -9.63 3.08
N SER A 22 14.52 -10.17 2.75
CA SER A 22 14.30 -10.87 1.50
C SER A 22 14.78 -9.97 0.37
N GLN A 23 15.91 -10.34 -0.23
CA GLN A 23 16.34 -9.87 -1.53
C GLN A 23 15.17 -10.13 -2.48
N GLY A 24 14.44 -9.10 -2.91
CA GLY A 24 13.28 -9.36 -3.77
C GLY A 24 12.32 -8.22 -4.06
N GLN A 25 12.50 -7.02 -3.51
CA GLN A 25 11.68 -5.89 -3.95
C GLN A 25 12.52 -4.63 -3.98
N ASN A 26 13.01 -4.27 -5.18
CA ASN A 26 13.74 -3.02 -5.47
C ASN A 26 12.87 -1.77 -5.28
N CYS A 27 11.89 -1.82 -4.38
CA CYS A 27 11.07 -0.68 -4.05
C CYS A 27 11.96 0.37 -3.39
N PRO A 28 12.01 1.61 -3.90
CA PRO A 28 12.59 2.69 -3.12
C PRO A 28 11.87 2.75 -1.77
N ILE A 29 12.61 3.16 -0.75
CA ILE A 29 12.12 3.26 0.62
C ILE A 29 10.87 4.15 0.59
N VAL A 30 9.68 3.56 0.65
CA VAL A 30 8.44 4.33 0.52
C VAL A 30 8.36 5.26 1.72
N SER A 31 8.40 6.57 1.46
CA SER A 31 8.44 7.59 2.50
C SER A 31 7.08 7.91 3.11
N GLN A 32 5.98 7.70 2.37
CA GLN A 32 4.65 8.14 2.77
C GLN A 32 3.57 7.07 2.52
N ARG A 33 2.52 7.13 3.34
CA ARG A 33 1.34 6.25 3.27
C ARG A 33 0.07 7.09 3.36
N ALA A 34 -0.89 6.83 2.50
CA ALA A 34 -2.24 7.38 2.56
C ALA A 34 -3.23 6.25 2.84
N ALA A 35 -4.05 6.41 3.88
CA ALA A 35 -5.15 5.50 4.13
C ALA A 35 -6.26 5.75 3.11
N VAL A 36 -6.85 4.68 2.60
CA VAL A 36 -8.05 4.74 1.75
C VAL A 36 -9.23 4.36 2.63
N ASN A 37 -10.20 5.27 2.74
CA ASN A 37 -11.46 5.09 3.47
C ASN A 37 -12.58 5.80 2.68
N ALA A 38 -12.77 5.38 1.44
CA ALA A 38 -13.73 5.99 0.55
C ALA A 38 -15.10 5.29 0.72
N THR A 39 -16.14 6.11 0.90
CA THR A 39 -17.50 5.68 1.26
C THR A 39 -18.57 6.37 0.40
N SER A 40 -18.14 7.10 -0.62
CA SER A 40 -18.99 7.88 -1.51
C SER A 40 -18.67 7.55 -2.95
N ASN A 41 -19.72 7.48 -3.76
CA ASN A 41 -19.59 7.28 -5.19
C ASN A 41 -18.89 8.45 -5.89
N GLY A 42 -18.24 8.14 -7.01
CA GLY A 42 -17.50 9.13 -7.78
C GLY A 42 -16.08 9.33 -7.26
N ASP A 43 -15.55 10.54 -7.42
CA ASP A 43 -14.14 10.85 -7.19
C ASP A 43 -13.83 11.06 -5.70
N ASN A 44 -12.97 10.20 -5.15
CA ASN A 44 -12.42 10.31 -3.80
C ASN A 44 -10.94 10.65 -3.86
N THR A 45 -10.54 11.82 -3.36
CA THR A 45 -9.14 12.23 -3.32
C THR A 45 -8.39 11.45 -2.25
N ILE A 46 -7.43 10.62 -2.67
CA ILE A 46 -6.61 9.80 -1.76
C ILE A 46 -5.31 10.52 -1.38
N ILE A 47 -4.70 11.20 -2.35
CA ILE A 47 -3.53 12.06 -2.13
C ILE A 47 -3.85 13.41 -2.77
N ALA A 48 -3.88 14.45 -1.94
CA ALA A 48 -4.16 15.81 -2.39
C ALA A 48 -3.11 16.30 -3.39
N SER A 49 -3.53 17.18 -4.29
CA SER A 49 -2.62 17.83 -5.23
C SER A 49 -1.60 18.70 -4.51
N ASP A 50 -0.35 18.67 -4.98
CA ASP A 50 0.69 19.63 -4.59
C ASP A 50 1.25 20.27 -5.86
N ALA A 51 1.14 21.60 -5.95
CA ALA A 51 1.56 22.36 -7.13
C ALA A 51 3.07 22.28 -7.40
N SER A 52 3.88 21.94 -6.39
CA SER A 52 5.34 21.86 -6.50
C SER A 52 5.85 20.44 -6.66
N LYS A 53 5.01 19.41 -6.47
CA LYS A 53 5.43 18.02 -6.34
C LYS A 53 4.70 17.08 -7.27
N ARG A 54 5.43 16.10 -7.81
CA ARG A 54 4.86 14.91 -8.46
C ARG A 54 4.63 13.83 -7.42
N ILE A 55 3.56 13.05 -7.58
CA ILE A 55 3.25 11.92 -6.71
C ILE A 55 3.67 10.64 -7.43
N PHE A 56 4.59 9.90 -6.84
CA PHE A 56 5.02 8.60 -7.35
C PHE A 56 4.34 7.52 -6.53
N VAL A 57 3.40 6.81 -7.13
CA VAL A 57 2.66 5.72 -6.47
C VAL A 57 3.41 4.42 -6.71
N TRP A 58 3.86 3.77 -5.64
CA TRP A 58 4.73 2.59 -5.72
C TRP A 58 3.99 1.27 -5.52
N GLN A 59 3.07 1.27 -4.56
CA GLN A 59 2.21 0.11 -4.27
C GLN A 59 0.89 0.59 -3.67
N PHE A 60 -0.13 -0.24 -3.79
CA PHE A 60 -1.37 -0.04 -3.08
C PHE A 60 -2.03 -1.37 -2.78
N PHE A 61 -2.85 -1.36 -1.75
CA PHE A 61 -3.77 -2.44 -1.41
C PHE A 61 -5.14 -1.82 -1.23
N LEU A 62 -6.13 -2.30 -1.98
CA LEU A 62 -7.51 -1.82 -1.94
C LEU A 62 -8.42 -3.02 -1.72
N VAL A 63 -9.43 -2.87 -0.86
CA VAL A 63 -10.41 -3.90 -0.55
C VAL A 63 -11.80 -3.29 -0.54
N ASN A 64 -12.76 -3.99 -1.13
CA ASN A 64 -14.17 -3.68 -1.00
C ASN A 64 -14.70 -4.35 0.27
N SER A 65 -14.95 -3.54 1.31
CA SER A 65 -15.51 -4.00 2.58
C SER A 65 -17.04 -4.04 2.58
N HIS A 66 -17.70 -3.63 1.49
CA HIS A 66 -19.15 -3.74 1.37
C HIS A 66 -19.57 -5.21 1.29
N ALA A 67 -20.53 -5.62 2.12
CA ALA A 67 -20.88 -7.04 2.29
C ALA A 67 -21.52 -7.70 1.06
N SER A 68 -22.27 -6.95 0.25
CA SER A 68 -23.14 -7.52 -0.78
C SER A 68 -23.14 -6.78 -2.13
N GLN A 69 -22.25 -5.81 -2.34
CA GLN A 69 -22.20 -5.03 -3.58
C GLN A 69 -20.81 -5.11 -4.17
N ASP A 70 -20.75 -5.64 -5.39
CA ASP A 70 -19.55 -5.57 -6.21
C ASP A 70 -19.35 -4.12 -6.67
N GLU A 71 -18.09 -3.73 -6.83
CA GLU A 71 -17.75 -2.36 -7.15
C GLU A 71 -16.63 -2.30 -8.18
N ASN A 72 -16.82 -1.48 -9.21
CA ASN A 72 -15.71 -1.09 -10.07
C ASN A 72 -15.05 0.16 -9.50
N ILE A 73 -13.73 0.11 -9.37
CA ILE A 73 -12.89 1.26 -9.04
C ILE A 73 -12.03 1.66 -10.22
N THR A 74 -11.80 2.96 -10.40
CA THR A 74 -10.86 3.49 -11.39
C THR A 74 -9.92 4.47 -10.73
N LEU A 75 -8.62 4.31 -10.92
CA LEU A 75 -7.62 5.24 -10.42
C LEU A 75 -7.41 6.37 -11.44
N LYS A 76 -7.34 7.59 -10.92
CA LYS A 76 -7.30 8.82 -11.72
C LYS A 76 -6.17 9.73 -11.27
N GLU A 77 -5.71 10.51 -12.23
CA GLU A 77 -4.85 11.66 -12.09
C GLU A 77 -5.68 12.92 -12.34
N GLY A 78 -6.11 13.59 -11.27
CA GLY A 78 -7.13 14.63 -11.38
C GLY A 78 -8.39 14.10 -12.09
N SER A 79 -8.72 14.67 -13.25
CA SER A 79 -9.89 14.23 -14.03
C SER A 79 -9.63 13.07 -14.99
N THR A 80 -8.36 12.69 -15.21
CA THR A 80 -7.96 11.70 -16.21
C THR A 80 -7.83 10.32 -15.59
N SER A 81 -8.50 9.31 -16.14
CA SER A 81 -8.29 7.92 -15.72
C SER A 81 -6.92 7.41 -16.15
N ILE A 82 -6.17 6.84 -15.20
CA ILE A 82 -4.84 6.27 -15.42
C ILE A 82 -4.84 4.74 -15.31
N SER A 83 -5.93 4.15 -14.81
CA SER A 83 -6.17 2.71 -14.84
C SER A 83 -7.42 2.37 -15.67
N GLY A 84 -7.56 1.09 -16.02
CA GLY A 84 -8.88 0.53 -16.32
C GLY A 84 -9.73 0.39 -15.06
N ALA A 85 -10.98 -0.05 -15.25
CA ALA A 85 -11.86 -0.40 -14.13
C ALA A 85 -11.42 -1.72 -13.49
N TYR A 86 -11.17 -1.72 -12.18
CA TYR A 86 -10.93 -2.93 -11.40
C TYR A 86 -12.21 -3.33 -10.69
N LEU A 87 -12.70 -4.54 -10.98
CA LEU A 87 -13.83 -5.11 -10.27
C LEU A 87 -13.37 -5.67 -8.92
N LEU A 88 -13.84 -5.06 -7.84
CA LEU A 88 -13.71 -5.55 -6.47
C LEU A 88 -15.00 -6.22 -6.05
N LYS A 89 -14.95 -7.54 -5.88
CA LYS A 89 -16.08 -8.33 -5.39
C LYS A 89 -16.51 -7.93 -3.98
N ALA A 90 -17.81 -7.99 -3.72
CA ALA A 90 -18.37 -7.82 -2.39
C ALA A 90 -17.74 -8.78 -1.37
N GLY A 91 -17.74 -8.39 -0.10
CA GLY A 91 -17.34 -9.25 1.00
C GLY A 91 -15.83 -9.46 1.11
N GLY A 92 -15.02 -8.50 0.67
CA GLY A 92 -13.56 -8.53 0.84
C GLY A 92 -12.76 -8.76 -0.44
N GLY A 93 -13.36 -8.61 -1.62
CA GLY A 93 -12.61 -8.59 -2.88
C GLY A 93 -11.55 -7.49 -2.86
N SER A 94 -10.34 -7.80 -3.32
CA SER A 94 -9.20 -6.88 -3.21
C SER A 94 -8.40 -6.77 -4.52
N HIS A 95 -7.68 -5.65 -4.63
CA HIS A 95 -6.71 -5.43 -5.69
C HIS A 95 -5.43 -4.84 -5.10
N THR A 96 -4.30 -5.35 -5.57
CA THR A 96 -2.97 -5.00 -5.04
C THR A 96 -2.03 -4.71 -6.20
N ALA A 97 -1.42 -3.53 -6.19
CA ALA A 97 -0.21 -3.28 -6.97
C ALA A 97 1.00 -3.50 -6.07
N ILE A 98 1.83 -4.48 -6.43
CA ILE A 98 3.07 -4.79 -5.72
C ILE A 98 4.17 -3.86 -6.25
N CYS A 99 5.00 -3.34 -5.36
CA CYS A 99 6.12 -2.52 -5.80
C CYS A 99 7.15 -3.35 -6.57
N THR A 100 7.56 -2.91 -7.75
CA THR A 100 8.53 -3.63 -8.61
C THR A 100 9.87 -2.89 -8.75
N GLY A 101 10.00 -1.75 -8.06
CA GLY A 101 11.10 -0.80 -8.24
C GLY A 101 10.88 0.22 -9.36
N THR A 102 9.79 0.09 -10.11
CA THR A 102 9.24 1.18 -10.95
C THR A 102 7.93 1.67 -10.32
N PRO A 103 7.64 2.98 -10.33
CA PRO A 103 6.35 3.48 -9.88
C PRO A 103 5.24 2.84 -10.70
N TRP A 104 4.18 2.43 -10.03
CA TRP A 104 2.95 1.98 -10.71
C TRP A 104 2.32 3.15 -11.49
N ALA A 105 2.34 4.36 -10.91
CA ALA A 105 1.95 5.58 -11.59
C ALA A 105 2.78 6.78 -11.14
N ILE A 106 2.88 7.77 -12.02
CA ILE A 106 3.48 9.08 -11.75
C ILE A 106 2.41 10.13 -12.02
N VAL A 107 1.95 10.80 -10.97
CA VAL A 107 1.01 11.90 -11.04
C VAL A 107 1.80 13.21 -11.20
N PRO A 108 1.58 13.99 -12.27
CA PRO A 108 2.09 15.33 -12.49
C PRO A 108 1.87 16.29 -11.33
N LYS A 109 2.66 17.37 -11.34
CA LYS A 109 2.55 18.46 -10.38
C LYS A 109 1.19 19.13 -10.48
N GLY A 110 0.60 19.46 -9.34
CA GLY A 110 -0.72 20.09 -9.26
C GLY A 110 -1.90 19.14 -9.51
N SER A 111 -1.65 17.86 -9.80
CA SER A 111 -2.70 16.84 -9.91
C SER A 111 -2.85 16.05 -8.62
N ALA A 112 -4.08 15.66 -8.28
CA ALA A 112 -4.36 14.76 -7.17
C ALA A 112 -4.38 13.30 -7.63
N PHE A 113 -4.05 12.37 -6.74
CA PHE A 113 -4.31 10.93 -6.95
C PHE A 113 -5.70 10.59 -6.41
N ILE A 114 -6.58 10.17 -7.31
CA ILE A 114 -8.01 10.01 -7.04
C ILE A 114 -8.42 8.55 -7.25
N LEU A 115 -9.26 8.03 -6.37
CA LEU A 115 -9.97 6.77 -6.52
C LEU A 115 -11.42 7.07 -6.88
N ASN A 116 -11.83 6.69 -8.09
CA ASN A 116 -13.20 6.82 -8.55
C ASN A 116 -13.98 5.53 -8.28
N GLU A 117 -15.11 5.65 -7.61
CA GLU A 117 -16.02 4.57 -7.27
C GLU A 117 -17.26 4.59 -8.16
N SER A 118 -17.63 3.43 -8.71
CA SER A 118 -18.84 3.28 -9.52
C SER A 118 -20.14 3.17 -8.71
N ALA A 119 -20.03 2.82 -7.42
CA ALA A 119 -21.13 2.74 -6.48
C ALA A 119 -20.76 3.49 -5.19
N ALA A 120 -21.65 3.52 -4.20
CA ALA A 120 -21.32 4.02 -2.87
C ALA A 120 -20.84 2.85 -1.99
N GLY A 121 -19.85 2.11 -2.48
CA GLY A 121 -19.27 1.02 -1.70
C GLY A 121 -18.35 1.56 -0.61
N SER A 122 -17.73 0.64 0.13
CA SER A 122 -16.72 1.01 1.12
C SER A 122 -15.39 0.46 0.66
N ILE A 123 -14.63 1.28 -0.05
CA ILE A 123 -13.27 0.92 -0.44
C ILE A 123 -12.31 1.36 0.65
N GLN A 124 -11.61 0.38 1.19
CA GLN A 124 -10.61 0.58 2.22
C GLN A 124 -9.23 0.14 1.76
N GLY A 125 -8.19 0.64 2.40
CA GLY A 125 -6.84 0.19 2.05
C GLY A 125 -5.73 1.18 2.36
N THR A 126 -4.62 1.04 1.64
CA THR A 126 -3.45 1.89 1.81
C THR A 126 -2.72 2.08 0.50
N VAL A 127 -2.35 3.33 0.19
CA VAL A 127 -1.49 3.71 -0.93
C VAL A 127 -0.15 4.15 -0.38
N TYR A 128 0.92 3.70 -1.04
CA TYR A 128 2.31 3.95 -0.67
C TYR A 128 2.97 4.77 -1.76
N TYR A 129 3.49 5.93 -1.40
CA TYR A 129 3.95 6.92 -2.37
C TYR A 129 5.16 7.72 -1.89
N THR A 130 5.77 8.45 -2.82
CA THR A 130 6.76 9.49 -2.56
C THR A 130 6.36 10.79 -3.27
N LEU A 131 6.86 11.92 -2.77
CA LEU A 131 6.65 13.25 -3.37
C LEU A 131 7.99 13.81 -3.85
N GLU A 132 8.12 14.04 -5.15
CA GLU A 132 9.37 14.55 -5.75
C GLU A 132 9.15 15.92 -6.40
N TYR A 133 10.21 16.74 -6.38
CA TYR A 133 10.22 18.08 -6.97
C TYR A 133 10.34 18.07 -8.48
#